data_AF-A0A652K6Y4-F1
#
_entry.id   AF-A0A652K6Y4-F1
#
_cell.length_a   1.000
_cell.length_b   1.000
_cell.length_c   1.000
_cell.angle_alpha   90.00
_cell.angle_beta   90.00
_cell.angle_gamma   90.00
#
_symmetry.space_group_name_H-M   'P 1'
#
loop_
_entity.id
_entity.type
_entity.pdbx_description
1 polymer ?
#
loop_
_entity_poly.entity_id
_entity_poly.type
_entity_poly.pdbx_seq_one_letter_code
_entity_poly.pdbx_strand_id
1 'polypeptide(L)'
;MAARQVVARAKVLAPVDTGRLRSSIRVERRSTFGLRQRWTVGSDVEYAPMVNDGTRPHIIRPRRAKALKFKVGGRTVYAKVVHHPGTRARPFLDRALADVARSRGYSITQR
;
A
#
# COMPACT_ATOMS: atom_id res chain seq x y z
N MET A 1 -6.92 10.50 -19.78
CA MET A 1 -6.17 11.24 -18.73
C MET A 1 -5.12 10.32 -18.13
N ALA A 2 -3.85 10.74 -18.04
CA ALA A 2 -2.74 9.89 -17.58
C ALA A 2 -2.96 9.32 -16.15
N ALA A 3 -3.50 10.13 -15.23
CA ALA A 3 -3.78 9.70 -13.85
C ALA A 3 -4.76 8.51 -13.77
N ARG A 4 -5.77 8.44 -14.66
CA ARG A 4 -6.70 7.29 -14.72
C ARG A 4 -6.00 6.01 -15.19
N GLN A 5 -5.01 6.13 -16.08
CA GLN A 5 -4.22 4.97 -16.51
C GLN A 5 -3.31 4.46 -15.40
N VAL A 6 -2.73 5.36 -14.60
CA VAL A 6 -1.96 4.97 -13.40
C VAL A 6 -2.87 4.20 -12.43
N VAL A 7 -4.09 4.68 -12.17
CA VAL A 7 -5.06 3.95 -11.33
C VAL A 7 -5.37 2.56 -11.91
N ALA A 8 -5.68 2.47 -13.21
CA ALA A 8 -5.96 1.18 -13.85
C ALA A 8 -4.78 0.21 -13.73
N ARG A 9 -3.56 0.69 -13.97
CA ARG A 9 -2.34 -0.12 -13.85
C ARG A 9 -2.06 -0.53 -12.41
N ALA A 10 -2.24 0.39 -11.45
CA ALA A 10 -2.09 0.11 -10.03
C ALA A 10 -3.08 -0.97 -9.55
N LYS A 11 -4.32 -0.96 -10.05
CA LYS A 11 -5.32 -1.99 -9.75
C LYS A 11 -4.94 -3.38 -10.28
N VAL A 12 -4.23 -3.44 -11.41
CA VAL A 12 -3.70 -4.70 -11.96
C VAL A 12 -2.53 -5.23 -11.14
N LEU A 13 -1.67 -4.34 -10.65
CA LEU A 13 -0.45 -4.72 -9.90
C LEU A 13 -0.71 -4.95 -8.40
N ALA A 14 -1.80 -4.43 -7.86
CA ALA A 14 -2.11 -4.53 -6.44
C ALA A 14 -2.35 -6.01 -6.04
N PRO A 15 -1.77 -6.48 -4.92
CA PRO A 15 -2.06 -7.80 -4.41
C PRO A 15 -3.54 -7.91 -3.98
N VAL A 16 -4.13 -9.07 -4.24
CA VAL A 16 -5.56 -9.32 -3.97
C VAL A 16 -5.69 -10.45 -2.95
N ASP A 17 -6.33 -10.13 -1.84
CA ASP A 17 -6.87 -11.09 -0.87
C ASP A 17 -8.41 -10.99 -0.92
N THR A 18 -8.99 -10.02 -0.20
CA THR A 18 -10.43 -9.69 -0.28
C THR A 18 -10.79 -8.68 -1.38
N GLY A 19 -9.78 -8.04 -1.98
CA GLY A 19 -9.97 -7.00 -3.01
C GLY A 19 -10.21 -5.57 -2.51
N ARG A 20 -10.34 -5.34 -1.19
CA ARG A 20 -10.57 -4.00 -0.60
C ARG A 20 -9.50 -2.98 -1.00
N LEU A 21 -8.22 -3.37 -0.96
CA LEU A 21 -7.12 -2.49 -1.37
C LEU A 21 -7.21 -2.12 -2.85
N ARG A 22 -7.50 -3.10 -3.72
CA ARG A 22 -7.61 -2.87 -5.16
C ARG A 22 -8.77 -1.93 -5.49
N SER A 23 -9.91 -2.10 -4.82
CA SER A 23 -11.09 -1.27 -5.08
C SER A 23 -10.93 0.18 -4.62
N SER A 24 -10.16 0.41 -3.55
CA SER A 24 -9.97 1.75 -2.96
C SER A 24 -9.00 2.65 -3.73
N ILE A 25 -8.20 2.12 -4.65
CA ILE A 25 -7.27 2.93 -5.44
C ILE A 25 -8.06 3.89 -6.34
N ARG A 26 -7.87 5.19 -6.14
CA ARG A 26 -8.57 6.25 -6.87
C ARG A 26 -7.65 7.44 -7.15
N VAL A 27 -8.13 8.30 -8.04
CA VAL A 27 -7.50 9.60 -8.33
C VAL A 27 -8.29 10.68 -7.62
N GLU A 28 -7.60 11.52 -6.85
CA GLU A 28 -8.14 12.72 -6.24
C GLU A 28 -7.55 13.94 -6.93
N ARG A 29 -8.42 14.86 -7.36
CA ARG A 29 -7.99 16.13 -7.93
C ARG A 29 -7.75 17.09 -6.79
N ARG A 30 -6.49 17.47 -6.55
CA ARG A 30 -6.21 18.65 -5.74
C ARG A 30 -6.29 19.87 -6.65
N SER A 31 -7.44 20.54 -6.63
CA SER A 31 -7.52 21.91 -7.09
C SER A 31 -6.50 22.72 -6.27
N THR A 32 -5.44 23.17 -6.91
CA THR A 32 -4.54 24.16 -6.32
C THR A 32 -4.86 25.47 -7.02
N PHE A 33 -5.06 26.55 -6.27
CA PHE A 33 -5.07 27.91 -6.79
C PHE A 33 -3.76 28.16 -7.54
N GLY A 34 -3.77 28.01 -8.86
CA GLY A 34 -2.60 28.18 -9.72
C GLY A 34 -2.73 27.44 -11.04
N LEU A 35 -1.92 27.84 -12.03
CA LEU A 35 -1.88 27.31 -13.40
C LEU A 35 -1.42 25.84 -13.51
N ARG A 36 -1.17 25.14 -12.40
CA ARG A 36 -0.63 23.77 -12.36
C ARG A 36 -1.66 22.78 -11.84
N GLN A 37 -2.14 21.91 -12.72
CA GLN A 37 -3.02 20.80 -12.37
C GLN A 37 -2.25 19.74 -11.56
N ARG A 38 -2.68 19.45 -10.33
CA ARG A 38 -2.12 18.40 -9.47
C ARG A 38 -3.14 17.29 -9.26
N TRP A 39 -2.72 16.07 -9.52
CA TRP A 39 -3.49 14.86 -9.27
C TRP A 39 -2.77 14.00 -8.24
N THR A 40 -3.51 13.51 -7.26
CA THR A 40 -3.03 12.53 -6.29
C THR A 40 -3.62 11.18 -6.67
N VAL A 41 -2.80 10.14 -6.73
CA VAL A 41 -3.25 8.75 -6.90
C VAL A 41 -2.90 8.01 -5.63
N GLY A 42 -3.86 7.32 -5.03
CA GLY A 42 -3.65 6.63 -3.76
C GLY A 42 -4.86 5.84 -3.32
N SER A 43 -4.83 5.41 -2.07
CA SER A 43 -5.87 4.65 -1.40
C SER A 43 -6.17 5.31 -0.05
N ASP A 44 -7.43 5.25 0.39
CA ASP A 44 -7.90 5.67 1.72
C ASP A 44 -7.73 4.58 2.78
N VAL A 45 -7.18 3.42 2.40
CA VAL A 45 -6.98 2.28 3.28
C VAL A 45 -5.70 2.46 4.09
N GLU A 46 -5.82 2.42 5.42
CA GLU A 46 -4.71 2.64 6.37
C GLU A 46 -3.48 1.77 6.12
N TYR A 47 -3.69 0.50 5.73
CA TYR A 47 -2.59 -0.44 5.49
C TYR A 47 -2.00 -0.36 4.07
N ALA A 48 -2.55 0.47 3.17
CA ALA A 48 -2.03 0.62 1.80
C ALA A 48 -0.52 0.96 1.75
N PRO A 49 0.01 1.94 2.52
CA PRO A 49 1.45 2.21 2.54
C PRO A 49 2.26 1.01 3.05
N MET A 50 1.76 0.28 4.04
CA MET A 50 2.45 -0.92 4.56
C MET A 50 2.58 -2.03 3.51
N VAL A 51 1.63 -2.09 2.57
CA VAL A 51 1.69 -3.03 1.44
C VAL A 51 2.62 -2.51 0.34
N ASN A 52 2.54 -1.22 0.00
CA ASN A 52 3.36 -0.62 -1.05
C ASN A 52 4.85 -0.62 -0.67
N ASP A 53 5.15 -0.07 0.51
CA ASP A 53 6.52 0.23 0.96
C ASP A 53 7.10 -0.89 1.84
N GLY A 54 6.25 -1.81 2.29
CA GLY A 54 6.61 -2.83 3.27
C GLY A 54 6.64 -2.30 4.69
N THR A 55 7.04 -3.17 5.63
CA THR A 55 7.22 -2.79 7.03
C THR A 55 8.56 -3.28 7.55
N ARG A 56 9.17 -2.50 8.43
CA ARG A 56 10.42 -2.88 9.11
C ARG A 56 10.17 -3.99 10.15
N PRO A 57 11.21 -4.78 10.50
CA PRO A 57 11.14 -5.67 11.64
C PRO A 57 10.69 -4.92 12.90
N HIS A 58 9.70 -5.46 13.61
CA HIS A 58 9.13 -4.83 14.79
C HIS A 58 8.57 -5.84 15.78
N ILE A 59 8.45 -5.42 17.03
CA ILE A 59 7.82 -6.23 18.08
C ILE A 59 6.32 -5.98 18.13
N ILE A 60 5.55 -7.05 18.27
CA ILE A 60 4.11 -7.00 18.51
C ILE A 60 3.88 -7.41 19.95
N ARG A 61 3.23 -6.52 20.72
CA ARG A 61 2.90 -6.73 22.13
C ARG A 61 1.40 -6.51 22.37
N PRO A 62 0.78 -7.25 23.28
CA PRO A 62 -0.62 -7.04 23.62
C PRO A 62 -0.77 -5.66 24.30
N ARG A 63 -1.78 -4.89 23.88
CA ARG A 63 -2.03 -3.54 24.43
C ARG A 63 -2.84 -3.55 25.73
N ARG A 64 -3.89 -4.39 25.78
CA ARG A 64 -4.86 -4.46 26.91
C ARG A 64 -4.98 -5.85 27.53
N ALA A 65 -4.38 -6.86 26.91
CA ALA A 65 -4.46 -8.26 27.34
C ALA A 65 -3.12 -8.74 27.93
N LYS A 66 -3.15 -9.87 28.66
CA LYS A 66 -1.93 -10.45 29.26
C LYS A 66 -1.01 -11.15 28.25
N ALA A 67 -1.56 -11.65 27.13
CA ALA A 67 -0.82 -12.34 26.07
C ALA A 67 -1.56 -12.29 24.72
N LEU A 68 -0.82 -12.46 23.63
CA LEU A 68 -1.34 -12.74 22.30
C LEU A 68 -1.66 -14.23 22.19
N LYS A 69 -2.73 -14.59 21.47
CA LYS A 69 -3.20 -15.96 21.28
C LYS A 69 -3.13 -16.36 19.81
N PHE A 70 -2.49 -17.49 19.52
CA PHE A 70 -2.34 -18.05 18.18
C PHE A 70 -2.89 -19.47 18.14
N LYS A 71 -3.43 -19.89 17.00
CA LYS A 71 -3.71 -21.30 16.70
C LYS A 71 -2.71 -21.77 15.65
N VAL A 72 -1.86 -22.74 15.99
CA VAL A 72 -0.81 -23.26 15.11
C VAL A 72 -0.86 -24.79 15.19
N GLY A 73 -1.07 -25.46 14.04
CA GLY A 73 -1.13 -26.93 13.97
C GLY A 73 -2.14 -27.56 14.93
N GLY A 74 -3.32 -26.95 15.10
CA GLY A 74 -4.38 -27.43 16.02
C GLY A 74 -4.15 -27.11 17.50
N ARG A 75 -2.97 -26.60 17.88
CA ARG A 75 -2.65 -26.19 19.26
C ARG A 75 -2.84 -24.69 19.44
N THR A 76 -3.22 -24.29 20.66
CA THR A 76 -3.28 -22.88 21.05
C THR A 76 -1.97 -22.48 21.72
N VAL A 77 -1.32 -21.44 21.21
CA VAL A 77 -0.06 -20.89 21.73
C VAL A 77 -0.29 -19.48 22.24
N TYR A 78 0.31 -19.15 23.38
CA TYR A 78 0.29 -17.81 23.96
C TYR A 78 1.68 -17.19 23.96
N ALA A 79 1.78 -15.92 23.55
CA ALA A 79 3.04 -15.18 23.55
C ALA A 79 2.86 -13.79 24.15
N LYS A 80 3.79 -13.38 25.02
CA LYS A 80 3.83 -12.00 25.54
C LYS A 80 4.38 -11.01 24.50
N VAL A 81 5.28 -11.47 23.64
CA VAL A 81 5.94 -10.68 22.59
C VAL A 81 6.09 -11.55 21.34
N VAL A 82 5.89 -10.96 20.16
CA VAL A 82 6.23 -11.56 18.87
C VAL A 82 7.23 -10.66 18.16
N HIS A 83 8.33 -11.25 17.70
CA HIS A 83 9.32 -10.57 16.85
C HIS A 83 8.90 -10.75 15.39
N HIS A 84 8.22 -9.75 14.83
CA HIS A 84 7.81 -9.78 13.44
C HIS A 84 8.98 -9.35 12.54
N PRO A 85 9.39 -10.15 11.53
CA PRO A 85 10.51 -9.82 10.65
C PRO A 85 10.25 -8.62 9.73
N GLY A 86 9.00 -8.12 9.72
CA GLY A 86 8.54 -7.12 8.78
C GLY A 86 7.88 -7.75 7.56
N THR A 87 7.33 -6.91 6.70
CA THR A 87 6.64 -7.32 5.48
C THR A 87 7.41 -6.80 4.29
N ARG A 88 7.69 -7.67 3.31
CA ARG A 88 8.34 -7.26 2.06
C ARG A 88 7.44 -6.32 1.27
N ALA A 89 8.04 -5.24 0.75
CA ALA A 89 7.36 -4.25 -0.08
C ALA A 89 6.77 -4.88 -1.35
N ARG A 90 5.57 -4.45 -1.71
CA ARG A 90 4.94 -4.72 -3.01
C ARG A 90 4.60 -3.37 -3.65
N PRO A 91 5.57 -2.70 -4.30
CA PRO A 91 5.44 -1.30 -4.70
C PRO A 91 4.53 -1.14 -5.94
N PHE A 92 3.24 -1.38 -5.77
CA PHE A 92 2.26 -1.44 -6.86
C PHE A 92 1.93 -0.04 -7.40
N LEU A 93 1.97 1.01 -6.57
CA LEU A 93 1.76 2.39 -7.00
C LEU A 93 2.97 2.91 -7.78
N ASP A 94 4.17 2.70 -7.26
CA ASP A 94 5.40 3.19 -7.91
C ASP A 94 5.64 2.51 -9.25
N ARG A 95 5.42 1.19 -9.30
CA ARG A 95 5.49 0.43 -10.56
C ARG A 95 4.44 0.89 -11.56
N ALA A 96 3.21 1.17 -11.12
CA ALA A 96 2.17 1.68 -12.01
C ALA A 96 2.52 3.05 -12.57
N LEU A 97 3.09 3.94 -11.76
CA LEU A 97 3.56 5.25 -12.20
C LEU A 97 4.69 5.11 -13.23
N ALA A 98 5.70 4.27 -12.93
CA ALA A 98 6.83 4.01 -13.83
C ALA A 98 6.39 3.42 -15.17
N ASP A 99 5.49 2.43 -15.15
CA ASP A 99 4.98 1.77 -16.36
C ASP A 99 4.24 2.77 -17.26
N VAL A 100 3.34 3.57 -16.68
CA VAL A 100 2.56 4.55 -17.44
C VAL A 100 3.46 5.68 -17.96
N ALA A 101 4.40 6.16 -17.15
CA ALA A 101 5.35 7.18 -17.59
C ALA A 101 6.19 6.69 -18.77
N ARG A 102 6.74 5.48 -18.69
CA ARG A 102 7.49 4.84 -19.79
C ARG A 102 6.65 4.71 -21.05
N SER A 103 5.40 4.24 -20.93
CA SER A 103 4.51 4.06 -22.08
C SER A 103 4.13 5.36 -22.79
N ARG A 104 4.22 6.50 -22.09
CA ARG A 104 3.84 7.82 -22.61
C ARG A 104 5.03 8.74 -22.92
N GLY A 105 6.25 8.29 -22.66
CA GLY A 105 7.45 9.14 -22.78
C GLY A 105 7.51 10.26 -21.74
N TYR A 106 6.93 10.08 -20.55
CA TYR A 106 7.00 11.07 -19.48
C TYR A 106 8.26 10.89 -18.64
N SER A 107 8.91 12.00 -18.28
CA SER A 107 9.98 12.03 -17.31
C SER A 107 9.43 12.08 -15.88
N ILE A 108 9.90 11.18 -15.01
CA ILE A 108 9.60 11.21 -13.57
C ILE A 108 10.70 12.00 -12.87
N THR A 109 10.32 13.04 -12.14
CA THR A 109 11.24 13.78 -11.25
C THR A 109 10.85 13.48 -9.81
N GLN A 110 11.77 12.91 -9.03
CA GLN A 110 11.64 12.83 -7.58
C GLN A 110 12.25 14.12 -6.99
N ARG A 111 11.57 14.71 -6.01
CA ARG A 111 11.97 15.95 -5.37
C ARG A 111 12.83 15.67 -4.15
#